data_AF-A0A0Q6T0F2-F1
#
_entry.id   AF-A0A0Q6T0F2-F1
#
_cell.length_a   1.000
_cell.length_b   1.000
_cell.length_c   1.000
_cell.angle_alpha   90.00
_cell.angle_beta   90.00
_cell.angle_gamma   90.00
#
_symmetry.space_group_name_H-M   'P 1'
#
loop_
_entity.id
_entity.type
_entity.pdbx_description
1 polymer ?
#
loop_
_entity_poly.entity_id
_entity_poly.type
_entity_poly.pdbx_seq_one_letter_code
_entity_poly.pdbx_strand_id
1 'polypeptide(L)'
;MRSTYIPAQSDLFVKACQKRTLRAWEPFSECISMNFTLQNSDIGDEYPEWRMHWVYLVSCLRIVGHVLDKMDAKVSQRHHEEVLRKWNGWKDNRRDNWIFWEFIELERNSILKTFEFGVSLDEEGLYFERLDADGIQLTREATYWWRQQLEDLEGKLP
;
A
#
# COMPACT_ATOMS: atom_id res chain seq x y z
N MET A 1 14.42 -3.02 -14.54
CA MET A 1 13.32 -3.79 -13.94
C MET A 1 13.26 -3.45 -12.46
N ARG A 2 12.09 -3.04 -11.95
CA ARG A 2 11.90 -2.74 -10.52
C ARG A 2 11.86 -4.05 -9.73
N SER A 3 12.32 -4.03 -8.48
CA SER A 3 12.22 -5.21 -7.61
C SER A 3 10.75 -5.43 -7.21
N THR A 4 10.28 -6.67 -7.30
CA THR A 4 8.99 -7.09 -6.75
C THR A 4 9.09 -7.28 -5.23
N TYR A 5 8.03 -6.91 -4.52
CA TYR A 5 7.79 -7.18 -3.10
C TYR A 5 6.88 -8.40 -2.91
N ILE A 6 6.28 -8.93 -3.97
CA ILE A 6 5.51 -10.18 -3.89
C ILE A 6 6.49 -11.35 -3.70
N PRO A 7 6.35 -12.15 -2.64
CA PRO A 7 7.16 -13.34 -2.45
C PRO A 7 6.86 -14.38 -3.55
N ALA A 8 7.80 -15.31 -3.77
CA ALA A 8 7.65 -16.37 -4.77
C ALA A 8 6.37 -17.20 -4.61
N GLN A 9 5.87 -17.32 -3.37
CA GLN A 9 4.57 -17.91 -3.05
C GLN A 9 3.68 -16.81 -2.47
N SER A 10 2.69 -16.37 -3.24
CA SER A 10 1.76 -15.33 -2.79
C SER A 10 0.93 -15.82 -1.60
N ASP A 11 1.07 -15.17 -0.46
CA ASP A 11 0.41 -15.50 0.81
C ASP A 11 -0.45 -14.36 1.39
N LEU A 12 -0.74 -13.33 0.58
CA LEU A 12 -1.41 -12.10 1.01
C LEU A 12 -2.69 -12.36 1.81
N PHE A 13 -3.49 -13.36 1.39
CA PHE A 13 -4.79 -13.66 1.98
C PHE A 13 -4.76 -14.74 3.06
N VAL A 14 -3.63 -15.41 3.28
CA VAL A 14 -3.55 -16.61 4.14
C VAL A 14 -2.53 -16.48 5.27
N LYS A 15 -1.44 -15.72 5.09
CA LYS A 15 -0.43 -15.56 6.14
C LYS A 15 -0.95 -14.65 7.25
N ALA A 16 -1.03 -15.20 8.46
CA ALA A 16 -1.26 -14.41 9.66
C ALA A 16 0.05 -13.79 10.15
N CYS A 17 0.04 -12.47 10.43
CA CYS A 17 1.13 -11.83 11.17
C CYS A 17 1.05 -12.22 12.66
N GLN A 18 2.19 -12.64 13.23
CA GLN A 18 2.30 -13.16 14.61
C GLN A 18 2.15 -12.08 15.69
N LYS A 19 2.57 -10.84 15.41
CA LYS A 19 2.50 -9.71 16.33
C LYS A 19 1.85 -8.52 15.62
N ARG A 20 0.74 -8.02 16.18
CA ARG A 20 -0.02 -6.88 15.63
C ARG A 20 -0.36 -5.89 16.74
N THR A 21 0.65 -5.21 17.26
CA THR A 21 0.51 -4.20 18.31
C THR A 21 0.31 -2.79 17.76
N LEU A 22 0.80 -2.52 16.54
CA LEU A 22 0.62 -1.25 15.84
C LEU A 22 -0.84 -1.07 15.39
N ARG A 23 -1.39 0.13 15.59
CA ARG A 23 -2.72 0.49 15.10
C ARG A 23 -2.77 0.51 13.58
N ALA A 24 -1.65 0.75 12.91
CA ALA A 24 -1.56 0.73 11.45
C ALA A 24 -1.94 -0.61 10.81
N TRP A 25 -2.03 -1.71 11.57
CA TRP A 25 -2.57 -2.98 11.09
C TRP A 25 -4.06 -2.92 10.70
N GLU A 26 -4.83 -2.01 11.29
CA GLU A 26 -6.27 -1.82 11.01
C GLU A 26 -6.52 -1.29 9.57
N PRO A 27 -5.97 -0.13 9.14
CA PRO A 27 -6.09 0.28 7.74
C PRO A 27 -5.37 -0.68 6.78
N PHE A 28 -4.38 -1.44 7.25
CA PHE A 28 -3.72 -2.47 6.44
C PHE A 28 -4.66 -3.66 6.15
N SER A 29 -5.50 -4.10 7.10
CA SER A 29 -6.48 -5.16 6.82
C SER A 29 -7.48 -4.74 5.75
N GLU A 30 -7.87 -3.46 5.70
CA GLU A 30 -8.70 -2.93 4.63
C GLU A 30 -8.01 -2.99 3.27
N CYS A 31 -6.67 -2.81 3.23
CA CYS A 31 -5.91 -3.00 1.99
C CYS A 31 -6.00 -4.44 1.50
N ILE A 32 -5.90 -5.44 2.39
CA ILE A 32 -6.06 -6.86 2.02
C ILE A 32 -7.47 -7.11 1.47
N SER A 33 -8.51 -6.70 2.21
CA SER A 33 -9.89 -6.88 1.78
C SER A 33 -10.14 -6.26 0.41
N MET A 34 -9.63 -5.06 0.16
CA MET A 34 -9.86 -4.38 -1.11
C MET A 34 -9.01 -4.94 -2.27
N ASN A 35 -7.83 -5.50 -1.99
CA ASN A 35 -7.11 -6.30 -2.99
C ASN A 35 -7.95 -7.52 -3.39
N PHE A 36 -8.54 -8.23 -2.43
CA PHE A 36 -9.41 -9.37 -2.73
C PHE A 36 -10.62 -8.91 -3.55
N THR A 37 -11.29 -7.82 -3.18
CA THR A 37 -12.43 -7.28 -3.94
C THR A 37 -12.02 -6.94 -5.37
N LEU A 38 -11.00 -6.11 -5.58
CA LEU A 38 -10.55 -5.73 -6.93
C LEU A 38 -10.15 -6.94 -7.80
N GLN A 39 -9.54 -7.96 -7.21
CA GLN A 39 -9.16 -9.17 -7.94
C GLN A 39 -10.34 -10.06 -8.35
N ASN A 40 -11.48 -9.95 -7.68
CA ASN A 40 -12.63 -10.84 -7.87
C ASN A 40 -13.89 -10.10 -8.32
N SER A 41 -13.81 -8.80 -8.58
CA SER A 41 -14.88 -7.99 -9.15
C SER A 41 -14.74 -7.91 -10.66
N ASP A 42 -15.88 -7.83 -11.35
CA ASP A 42 -15.88 -7.46 -12.76
C ASP A 42 -15.41 -6.01 -12.91
N ILE A 43 -14.50 -5.79 -13.84
CA ILE A 43 -13.90 -4.48 -14.11
C ILE A 43 -14.14 -4.15 -15.59
N GLY A 44 -14.70 -2.97 -15.85
CA GLY A 44 -14.94 -2.49 -17.20
C GLY A 44 -15.71 -1.18 -17.20
N ASP A 45 -15.98 -0.65 -18.39
CA ASP A 45 -16.77 0.59 -18.53
C ASP A 45 -18.21 0.42 -18.03
N GLU A 46 -18.77 -0.78 -18.17
CA GLU A 46 -20.08 -1.15 -17.63
C GLU A 46 -20.05 -1.34 -16.10
N TYR A 47 -18.86 -1.43 -15.49
CA TYR A 47 -18.63 -1.65 -14.06
C TYR A 47 -17.72 -0.56 -13.46
N PRO A 48 -18.15 0.71 -13.42
CA PRO A 48 -17.32 1.84 -13.00
C PRO A 48 -16.96 1.85 -11.50
N GLU A 49 -17.49 0.91 -10.72
CA GLU A 49 -17.24 0.74 -9.28
C GLU A 49 -15.76 0.54 -8.95
N TRP A 50 -14.96 0.06 -9.91
CA TRP A 50 -13.51 -0.04 -9.77
C TRP A 50 -12.87 1.30 -9.34
N ARG A 51 -13.42 2.45 -9.76
CA ARG A 51 -12.92 3.77 -9.35
C ARG A 51 -13.08 3.99 -7.84
N MET A 52 -14.22 3.59 -7.28
CA MET A 52 -14.46 3.67 -5.83
C MET A 52 -13.54 2.74 -5.07
N HIS A 53 -13.37 1.51 -5.55
CA HIS A 53 -12.44 0.53 -4.96
C HIS A 53 -10.99 1.03 -5.02
N TRP A 54 -10.58 1.63 -6.13
CA TRP A 54 -9.25 2.21 -6.31
C TRP A 54 -9.00 3.37 -5.35
N VAL A 55 -9.92 4.35 -5.28
CA VAL A 55 -9.82 5.48 -4.34
C VAL A 55 -9.76 4.98 -2.90
N TYR A 56 -10.59 4.01 -2.54
CA TYR A 56 -10.61 3.43 -1.20
C TYR A 56 -9.27 2.75 -0.86
N LEU A 57 -8.76 1.89 -1.75
CA LEU A 57 -7.51 1.17 -1.53
C LEU A 57 -6.32 2.11 -1.44
N VAL A 58 -6.16 3.06 -2.37
CA VAL A 58 -5.08 4.06 -2.34
C VAL A 58 -5.16 4.91 -1.07
N SER A 59 -6.38 5.24 -0.62
CA SER A 59 -6.58 5.94 0.65
C SER A 59 -6.12 5.10 1.83
N CYS A 60 -6.52 3.83 1.92
CA CYS A 60 -6.09 2.93 3.00
C CYS A 60 -4.56 2.74 3.01
N LEU A 61 -3.94 2.54 1.84
CA LEU A 61 -2.48 2.48 1.71
C LEU A 61 -1.80 3.73 2.29
N ARG A 62 -2.43 4.92 2.16
CA ARG A 62 -1.92 6.13 2.81
C ARG A 62 -2.27 6.30 4.27
N ILE A 63 -3.44 5.83 4.69
CA ILE A 63 -3.85 5.84 6.08
C ILE A 63 -2.90 4.98 6.92
N VAL A 64 -2.41 3.84 6.42
CA VAL A 64 -1.39 3.02 7.12
C VAL A 64 -0.20 3.89 7.55
N GLY A 65 0.44 4.60 6.61
CA GLY A 65 1.55 5.49 6.93
C GLY A 65 1.18 6.67 7.82
N HIS A 66 -0.03 7.21 7.67
CA HIS A 66 -0.54 8.29 8.53
C HIS A 66 -0.74 7.82 9.97
N VAL A 67 -1.33 6.65 10.18
CA VAL A 67 -1.55 6.06 11.51
C VAL A 67 -0.20 5.75 12.16
N LEU A 68 0.76 5.20 11.42
CA LEU A 68 2.12 4.99 11.92
C LEU A 68 2.74 6.28 12.47
N ASP A 69 2.73 7.35 11.67
CA ASP A 69 3.39 8.62 12.00
C ASP A 69 2.63 9.43 13.06
N LYS A 70 1.29 9.39 13.05
CA LYS A 70 0.47 10.27 13.89
C LYS A 70 -0.11 9.61 15.13
N MET A 71 -0.17 8.28 15.16
CA MET A 71 -0.76 7.51 16.26
C MET A 71 0.29 6.60 16.90
N ASP A 72 0.86 5.67 16.14
CA ASP A 72 1.77 4.66 16.70
C ASP A 72 3.08 5.29 17.19
N ALA A 73 3.62 6.28 16.46
CA ALA A 73 4.80 7.03 16.89
C ALA A 73 4.62 7.75 18.24
N LYS A 74 3.38 8.05 18.66
CA LYS A 74 3.10 8.75 19.93
C LYS A 74 2.97 7.82 21.14
N VAL A 75 2.98 6.50 20.94
CA VAL A 75 2.80 5.52 22.02
C VAL A 75 3.95 5.59 23.03
N SER A 76 5.19 5.76 22.57
CA SER A 76 6.38 5.93 23.41
C SER A 76 7.52 6.55 22.63
N GLN A 77 8.56 7.02 23.34
CA GLN A 77 9.77 7.55 22.71
C GLN A 77 10.42 6.54 21.75
N ARG A 78 10.46 5.25 22.11
CA ARG A 78 10.99 4.19 21.23
C ARG A 78 10.16 4.03 19.96
N HIS A 79 8.82 4.13 20.04
CA HIS A 79 7.98 4.08 18.85
C HIS A 79 8.29 5.25 17.91
N HIS A 80 8.36 6.46 18.46
CA HIS A 80 8.72 7.65 17.70
C HIS A 80 10.06 7.48 16.96
N GLU A 81 11.10 7.03 17.67
CA GLU A 81 12.43 6.84 17.09
C GLU A 81 12.48 5.77 15.99
N GLU A 82 11.82 4.63 16.17
CA GLU A 82 11.80 3.57 15.16
C GLU A 82 10.97 3.96 13.92
N VAL A 83 9.83 4.61 14.11
CA VAL A 83 9.01 5.12 12.99
C VAL A 83 9.78 6.19 12.21
N LEU A 84 10.39 7.16 12.91
CA LEU A 84 11.21 8.20 12.28
C LEU A 84 12.40 7.59 11.52
N ARG A 85 13.07 6.59 12.11
CA ARG A 85 14.18 5.89 11.46
C ARG A 85 13.72 5.18 10.19
N LYS A 86 12.57 4.49 10.19
CA LYS A 86 12.01 3.88 8.98
C LYS A 86 11.69 4.92 7.91
N TRP A 87 11.05 6.03 8.31
CA TRP A 87 10.70 7.11 7.38
C TRP A 87 11.92 7.71 6.69
N ASN A 88 12.96 8.02 7.46
CA ASN A 88 14.24 8.50 6.92
C ASN A 88 14.87 7.43 6.01
N GLY A 89 14.87 6.16 6.42
CA GLY A 89 15.39 5.06 5.60
C GLY A 89 14.70 4.92 4.24
N TRP A 90 13.37 5.08 4.18
CA TRP A 90 12.62 5.06 2.92
C TRP A 90 12.93 6.28 2.04
N LYS A 91 13.14 7.44 2.66
CA LYS A 91 13.46 8.69 1.98
C LYS A 91 14.88 8.68 1.42
N ASP A 92 15.83 8.14 2.15
CA ASP A 92 17.23 8.06 1.73
C ASP A 92 17.42 6.98 0.65
N ASN A 93 16.60 5.92 0.67
CA ASN A 93 16.63 4.82 -0.29
C ASN A 93 15.35 4.75 -1.14
N ARG A 94 14.97 5.87 -1.79
CA ARG A 94 13.72 5.93 -2.58
C ARG A 94 13.63 4.85 -3.65
N ARG A 95 14.75 4.49 -4.28
CA ARG A 95 14.81 3.47 -5.32
C ARG A 95 14.36 2.09 -4.81
N ASP A 96 14.78 1.72 -3.60
CA ASP A 96 14.43 0.43 -3.00
C ASP A 96 13.05 0.45 -2.33
N ASN A 97 12.47 1.64 -2.18
CA ASN A 97 11.12 1.89 -1.65
C ASN A 97 10.23 2.54 -2.72
N TRP A 98 10.47 2.20 -3.99
CA TRP A 98 9.88 2.88 -5.14
C TRP A 98 8.36 2.85 -5.09
N ILE A 99 7.75 1.75 -4.63
CA ILE A 99 6.29 1.57 -4.61
C ILE A 99 5.61 2.61 -3.72
N PHE A 100 6.28 3.03 -2.65
CA PHE A 100 5.75 4.08 -1.78
C PHE A 100 5.74 5.44 -2.47
N TRP A 101 6.82 5.77 -3.17
CA TRP A 101 7.04 7.10 -3.74
C TRP A 101 6.40 7.27 -5.13
N GLU A 102 6.51 6.26 -5.98
CA GLU A 102 6.09 6.28 -7.37
C GLU A 102 4.64 5.80 -7.57
N PHE A 103 4.08 5.09 -6.61
CA PHE A 103 2.67 4.67 -6.62
C PHE A 103 1.88 5.26 -5.45
N ILE A 104 2.10 4.82 -4.21
CA ILE A 104 1.21 5.17 -3.08
C ILE A 104 1.13 6.69 -2.84
N GLU A 105 2.26 7.40 -2.79
CA GLU A 105 2.29 8.85 -2.63
C GLU A 105 1.70 9.58 -3.82
N LEU A 106 2.16 9.17 -5.00
CA LEU A 106 1.90 9.84 -6.25
C LEU A 106 0.42 9.71 -6.62
N GLU A 107 -0.11 8.49 -6.60
CA GLU A 107 -1.50 8.23 -6.96
C GLU A 107 -2.46 8.88 -5.98
N ARG A 108 -2.18 8.81 -4.67
CA ARG A 108 -2.97 9.54 -3.69
C ARG A 108 -2.96 11.04 -4.00
N ASN A 109 -1.80 11.61 -4.31
CA ASN A 109 -1.70 13.03 -4.61
C ASN A 109 -2.47 13.40 -5.88
N SER A 110 -2.43 12.58 -6.93
CA SER A 110 -3.25 12.79 -8.15
C SER A 110 -4.75 12.78 -7.82
N ILE A 111 -5.23 11.72 -7.17
CA ILE A 111 -6.65 11.59 -6.80
C ILE A 111 -7.10 12.75 -5.91
N LEU A 112 -6.33 13.09 -4.86
CA LEU A 112 -6.76 14.07 -3.87
C LEU A 112 -6.62 15.52 -4.36
N LYS A 113 -5.60 15.83 -5.17
CA LYS A 113 -5.28 17.21 -5.56
C LYS A 113 -5.82 17.60 -6.93
N THR A 114 -5.92 16.65 -7.86
CA THR A 114 -6.37 16.92 -9.23
C THR A 114 -7.58 16.08 -9.63
N PHE A 115 -8.00 15.12 -8.79
CA PHE A 115 -9.06 14.16 -9.12
C PHE A 115 -8.77 13.39 -10.42
N GLU A 116 -7.49 13.09 -10.63
CA GLU A 116 -7.00 12.31 -11.77
C GLU A 116 -6.56 10.93 -11.29
N PHE A 117 -6.93 9.92 -12.06
CA PHE A 117 -6.51 8.54 -11.85
C PHE A 117 -5.26 8.28 -12.70
N GLY A 118 -4.20 7.75 -12.10
CA GLY A 118 -3.04 7.25 -12.83
C GLY A 118 -3.28 5.89 -13.50
N VAL A 119 -4.45 5.31 -13.27
CA VAL A 119 -4.92 4.05 -13.83
C VAL A 119 -6.03 4.28 -14.84
N SER A 120 -6.01 3.50 -15.91
CA SER A 120 -7.03 3.46 -16.97
C SER A 120 -7.45 2.01 -17.23
N LEU A 121 -8.54 1.82 -17.97
CA LEU A 121 -8.99 0.51 -18.43
C LEU A 121 -8.38 0.21 -19.80
N ASP A 122 -7.88 -1.01 -19.99
CA ASP A 122 -7.48 -1.56 -21.27
C ASP A 122 -8.08 -2.97 -21.51
N GLU A 123 -7.61 -3.66 -22.54
CA GLU A 123 -8.09 -5.01 -22.89
C GLU A 123 -7.73 -6.08 -21.83
N GLU A 124 -6.72 -5.81 -20.99
CA GLU A 124 -6.21 -6.73 -19.96
C GLU A 124 -6.73 -6.40 -18.56
N GLY A 125 -7.27 -5.19 -18.34
CA GLY A 125 -7.94 -4.77 -17.12
C GLY A 125 -7.53 -3.36 -16.70
N LEU A 126 -7.10 -3.22 -15.43
CA LEU A 126 -6.61 -1.95 -14.90
C LEU A 126 -5.13 -1.78 -15.27
N TYR A 127 -4.78 -0.69 -15.94
CA TYR A 127 -3.41 -0.42 -16.36
C TYR A 127 -2.91 0.91 -15.80
N PHE A 128 -1.74 0.90 -15.14
CA PHE A 128 -1.15 2.07 -14.51
C PHE A 128 -0.08 2.70 -15.41
N GLU A 129 -0.48 3.70 -16.17
CA GLU A 129 0.28 4.26 -17.30
C GLU A 129 1.69 4.72 -16.93
N ARG A 130 1.86 5.38 -15.79
CA ARG A 130 3.14 5.97 -15.40
C ARG A 130 4.20 4.92 -15.08
N LEU A 131 3.78 3.72 -14.67
CA LEU A 131 4.68 2.65 -14.27
C LEU A 131 4.76 1.52 -15.28
N ASP A 132 3.93 1.56 -16.33
CA ASP A 132 3.82 0.49 -17.33
C ASP A 132 3.59 -0.85 -16.64
N ALA A 133 2.49 -0.92 -15.88
CA ALA A 133 2.21 -2.03 -14.98
C ALA A 133 0.71 -2.30 -14.84
N ASP A 134 0.36 -3.58 -14.69
CA ASP A 134 -0.98 -3.99 -14.25
C ASP A 134 -1.31 -3.36 -12.89
N GLY A 135 -2.43 -2.66 -12.83
CA GLY A 135 -2.90 -1.92 -11.68
C GLY A 135 -3.25 -2.83 -10.51
N ILE A 136 -3.83 -4.00 -10.78
CA ILE A 136 -4.13 -4.99 -9.74
C ILE A 136 -2.82 -5.48 -9.10
N GLN A 137 -1.85 -5.90 -9.90
CA GLN A 137 -0.53 -6.32 -9.45
C GLN A 137 0.15 -5.21 -8.64
N LEU A 138 0.08 -3.96 -9.10
CA LEU A 138 0.67 -2.81 -8.42
C LEU A 138 0.07 -2.60 -7.02
N THR A 139 -1.24 -2.81 -6.86
CA THR A 139 -1.88 -2.72 -5.54
C THR A 139 -1.44 -3.84 -4.59
N ARG A 140 -1.15 -5.03 -5.13
CA ARG A 140 -0.60 -6.16 -4.34
C ARG A 140 0.82 -5.85 -3.90
N GLU A 141 1.66 -5.36 -4.80
CA GLU A 141 3.04 -4.92 -4.50
C GLU A 141 3.06 -3.92 -3.34
N ALA A 142 2.18 -2.91 -3.39
CA ALA A 142 2.03 -1.92 -2.33
C ALA A 142 1.61 -2.52 -0.99
N THR A 143 0.71 -3.50 -1.02
CA THR A 143 0.20 -4.15 0.19
C THR A 143 1.27 -5.06 0.79
N TYR A 144 2.00 -5.84 -0.03
CA TYR A 144 3.15 -6.62 0.46
C TYR A 144 4.27 -5.74 1.03
N TRP A 145 4.57 -4.62 0.37
CA TRP A 145 5.54 -3.67 0.88
C TRP A 145 5.14 -3.17 2.27
N TRP A 146 3.87 -2.77 2.45
CA TRP A 146 3.36 -2.35 3.76
C TRP A 146 3.42 -3.46 4.81
N ARG A 147 3.05 -4.69 4.45
CA ARG A 147 3.17 -5.85 5.37
C ARG A 147 4.60 -5.97 5.88
N GLN A 148 5.58 -5.97 4.98
CA GLN A 148 6.99 -6.04 5.34
C GLN A 148 7.40 -4.88 6.27
N GLN A 149 6.95 -3.66 5.97
CA GLN A 149 7.28 -2.50 6.81
C GLN A 149 6.69 -2.61 8.22
N LEU A 150 5.47 -3.11 8.35
CA LEU A 150 4.82 -3.29 9.64
C LEU A 150 5.44 -4.45 10.43
N GLU A 151 5.70 -5.60 9.80
CA GLU A 151 6.38 -6.76 10.43
C GLU A 151 7.78 -6.35 10.95
N ASP A 152 8.54 -5.60 10.15
CA ASP A 152 9.86 -5.10 10.56
C ASP A 152 9.79 -4.15 11.77
N LEU A 153 8.74 -3.34 11.89
CA LEU A 153 8.55 -2.45 13.03
C LEU A 153 8.15 -3.23 14.28
N GLU A 154 7.22 -4.17 14.16
CA GLU A 154 6.78 -5.05 15.25
C GLU A 154 7.96 -5.82 15.87
N GLY A 155 8.92 -6.26 15.04
CA GLY A 155 10.14 -6.92 15.51
C GLY A 155 11.14 -6.02 16.26
N LYS A 156 11.00 -4.69 16.14
CA LYS A 156 11.87 -3.70 16.82
C LYS A 156 11.21 -3.07 18.03
N LEU A 157 9.89 -3.17 18.15
CA LEU A 157 9.10 -2.61 19.23
C LEU A 157 8.87 -3.68 20.31
N PRO A 158 8.77 -3.28 21.59
CA PRO A 158 8.50 -4.20 22.70
C PRO A 158 7.18 -4.96 22.50
#